data_AF-A0A849Q914-F1
#
_entry.id   AF-A0A849Q914-F1
#
_cell.length_a   1.000
_cell.length_b   1.000
_cell.length_c   1.000
_cell.angle_alpha   90.00
_cell.angle_beta   90.00
_cell.angle_gamma   90.00
#
_symmetry.space_group_name_H-M   'P 1'
#
loop_
_entity.id
_entity.type
_entity.pdbx_description
1 polymer ?
#
loop_
_entity_poly.entity_id
_entity_poly.type
_entity_poly.pdbx_seq_one_letter_code
_entity_poly.pdbx_strand_id
1 'polypeptide(L)'
;MHILWIKAGYVAMILALVAFYFAMERVLPYPTHHAFSISGIIIAALIIVSPSHLMVYLALTMTLITLFGIVLFFVHSRRGTTGEVRRDINRMTIGFFVAIIGFMGRADFVYYNISEFVYLAGAALLVLGLAVFGYVMVGSPAMAELDWRTHLIRLYVITKGGVLVYYHHFVDIQVKAQELTAAGISGIQSLMQEAMQSDAGLNHLSIGDYEILLAHSDDSTCVLLCTRPYRVLLNKVVDFSNQFQNLFDSELRSFGGDITPFKSASDIVDALF
;
A
#
# COMPACT_ATOMS: atom_id res chain seq x y z
N MET A 1 -15.30 -13.73 41.96
CA MET A 1 -14.10 -13.99 41.13
C MET A 1 -14.40 -14.15 39.63
N HIS A 2 -15.41 -14.90 39.22
CA HIS A 2 -15.71 -15.16 37.79
C HIS A 2 -15.86 -13.90 36.91
N ILE A 3 -16.54 -12.85 37.42
CA ILE A 3 -16.78 -11.60 36.67
C ILE A 3 -15.48 -10.83 36.38
N LEU A 4 -14.53 -10.83 37.32
CA LEU A 4 -13.25 -10.14 37.15
C LEU A 4 -12.43 -10.78 36.03
N TRP A 5 -12.44 -12.11 35.95
CA TRP A 5 -11.77 -12.85 34.87
C TRP A 5 -12.37 -12.55 33.49
N ILE A 6 -13.70 -12.48 33.39
CA ILE A 6 -14.39 -12.10 32.14
C ILE A 6 -13.99 -10.68 31.73
N LYS A 7 -14.05 -9.71 32.67
CA LYS A 7 -13.63 -8.32 32.41
C LYS A 7 -12.18 -8.26 31.93
N ALA A 8 -11.28 -8.99 32.59
CA ALA A 8 -9.87 -9.02 32.22
C ALA A 8 -9.67 -9.57 30.80
N GLY A 9 -10.41 -10.61 30.40
CA GLY A 9 -10.39 -11.15 29.05
C GLY A 9 -10.82 -10.12 27.99
N TYR A 10 -11.94 -9.42 28.21
CA TYR A 10 -12.39 -8.36 27.30
C TYR A 10 -11.38 -7.21 27.19
N VAL A 11 -10.85 -6.75 28.32
CA VAL A 11 -9.85 -5.68 28.34
C VAL A 11 -8.59 -6.10 27.58
N ALA A 12 -8.10 -7.33 27.78
CA ALA A 12 -6.94 -7.85 27.07
C ALA A 12 -7.17 -7.90 25.53
N MET A 13 -8.34 -8.37 25.09
CA MET A 13 -8.70 -8.39 23.67
C MET A 13 -8.77 -6.98 23.07
N ILE A 14 -9.37 -6.02 23.79
CA ILE A 14 -9.47 -4.64 23.30
C ILE A 14 -8.11 -3.97 23.27
N LEU A 15 -7.24 -4.20 24.26
CA LEU A 15 -5.87 -3.68 24.24
C LEU A 15 -5.06 -4.25 23.06
N ALA A 16 -5.24 -5.54 22.73
CA ALA A 16 -4.64 -6.12 21.54
C ALA A 16 -5.14 -5.43 20.25
N LEU A 17 -6.45 -5.14 20.16
CA LEU A 17 -7.03 -4.38 19.05
C LEU A 17 -6.51 -2.94 19.00
N VAL A 18 -6.37 -2.26 20.15
CA VAL A 18 -5.81 -0.90 20.23
C VAL A 18 -4.38 -0.86 19.70
N ALA A 19 -3.55 -1.84 20.08
CA ALA A 19 -2.18 -1.95 19.59
C ALA A 19 -2.14 -2.15 18.07
N PHE A 20 -3.05 -2.98 17.55
CA PHE A 20 -3.20 -3.18 16.11
C PHE A 20 -3.66 -1.90 15.39
N TYR A 21 -4.66 -1.18 15.93
CA TYR A 21 -5.07 0.13 15.38
C TYR A 21 -3.95 1.14 15.37
N PHE A 22 -3.18 1.19 16.45
CA PHE A 22 -2.07 2.11 16.56
C PHE A 22 -1.01 1.86 15.47
N ALA A 23 -0.75 0.59 15.14
CA ALA A 23 0.10 0.23 14.02
C ALA A 23 -0.54 0.61 12.66
N MET A 24 -1.82 0.31 12.45
CA MET A 24 -2.52 0.62 11.19
C MET A 24 -2.66 2.13 10.93
N GLU A 25 -2.91 2.94 11.95
CA GLU A 25 -3.07 4.39 11.83
C GLU A 25 -1.78 5.11 11.42
N ARG A 26 -0.62 4.48 11.61
CA ARG A 26 0.66 4.98 11.07
C ARG A 26 0.76 4.79 9.57
N VAL A 27 0.03 3.82 9.00
CA VAL A 27 0.04 3.49 7.57
C VAL A 27 -1.03 4.28 6.82
N LEU A 28 -2.16 4.59 7.46
CA LEU A 28 -3.24 5.36 6.85
C LEU A 28 -2.87 6.85 6.71
N PRO A 29 -3.12 7.49 5.56
CA PRO A 29 -2.79 8.90 5.34
C PRO A 29 -3.85 9.87 5.88
N TYR A 30 -4.83 9.38 6.62
CA TYR A 30 -5.88 10.22 7.18
C TYR A 30 -5.35 10.96 8.41
N PRO A 31 -5.70 12.26 8.59
CA PRO A 31 -5.24 13.06 9.73
C PRO A 31 -5.83 12.63 11.08
N THR A 32 -6.65 11.58 11.09
CA THR A 32 -7.25 10.97 12.30
C THR A 32 -6.24 10.13 13.07
N HIS A 33 -5.01 10.61 13.21
CA HIS A 33 -3.97 9.93 13.98
C HIS A 33 -4.50 9.74 15.42
N HIS A 34 -4.56 8.49 15.88
CA HIS A 34 -5.02 8.08 17.21
C HIS A 34 -6.53 8.00 17.45
N ALA A 35 -7.39 8.35 16.49
CA ALA A 35 -8.84 8.34 16.74
C ALA A 35 -9.37 6.94 17.12
N PHE A 36 -8.96 5.90 16.39
CA PHE A 36 -9.36 4.52 16.66
C PHE A 36 -8.68 3.98 17.91
N SER A 37 -7.38 4.24 18.09
CA SER A 37 -6.67 3.81 19.30
C SER A 37 -7.24 4.43 20.57
N ILE A 38 -7.53 5.74 20.56
CA ILE A 38 -8.15 6.45 21.69
C ILE A 38 -9.54 5.88 21.96
N SER A 39 -10.35 5.64 20.92
CA SER A 39 -11.69 5.06 21.10
C SER A 39 -11.62 3.69 21.80
N GLY A 40 -10.66 2.84 21.42
CA GLY A 40 -10.47 1.54 22.06
C GLY A 40 -9.99 1.63 23.52
N ILE A 41 -9.11 2.59 23.85
CA ILE A 41 -8.70 2.85 25.24
C ILE A 41 -9.88 3.31 26.09
N ILE A 42 -10.71 4.22 25.57
CA ILE A 42 -11.92 4.70 26.25
C ILE A 42 -12.87 3.53 26.50
N ILE A 43 -13.13 2.68 25.50
CA ILE A 43 -13.99 1.50 25.64
C ILE A 43 -13.40 0.51 26.66
N ALA A 44 -12.10 0.25 26.63
CA ALA A 44 -11.44 -0.63 27.59
C ALA A 44 -11.62 -0.12 29.03
N ALA A 45 -11.45 1.18 29.26
CA ALA A 45 -11.69 1.81 30.55
C ALA A 45 -13.17 1.70 30.98
N LEU A 46 -14.10 1.93 30.06
CA LEU A 46 -15.54 1.77 30.31
C LEU A 46 -15.89 0.32 30.71
N ILE A 47 -15.28 -0.69 30.12
CA ILE A 47 -15.53 -2.10 30.49
C ILE A 47 -15.15 -2.39 31.94
N ILE A 48 -14.04 -1.82 32.43
CA ILE A 48 -13.59 -1.99 33.82
C ILE A 48 -14.66 -1.50 34.79
N VAL A 49 -15.26 -0.33 34.53
CA VAL A 49 -16.25 0.30 35.42
C VAL A 49 -17.69 -0.23 35.17
N SER A 50 -18.00 -0.67 33.95
CA SER A 50 -19.36 -1.04 33.56
C SER A 50 -19.94 -2.26 34.29
N PRO A 51 -21.26 -2.29 34.56
CA PRO A 51 -21.98 -3.49 34.95
C PRO A 51 -21.88 -4.63 33.91
N SER A 52 -21.98 -5.87 34.35
CA SER A 52 -21.83 -7.07 33.50
C SER A 52 -22.77 -7.11 32.29
N HIS A 53 -24.00 -6.63 32.42
CA HIS A 53 -24.97 -6.62 31.32
C HIS A 53 -24.62 -5.61 30.20
N LEU A 54 -23.83 -4.57 30.48
CA LEU A 54 -23.41 -3.59 29.46
C LEU A 54 -22.17 -4.02 28.66
N MET A 55 -21.41 -5.00 29.15
CA MET A 55 -20.15 -5.42 28.52
C MET A 55 -20.34 -5.96 27.11
N VAL A 56 -21.41 -6.71 26.87
CA VAL A 56 -21.71 -7.29 25.55
C VAL A 56 -21.95 -6.19 24.53
N TYR A 57 -22.70 -5.14 24.89
CA TYR A 57 -22.94 -4.00 24.02
C TYR A 57 -21.65 -3.21 23.74
N LEU A 58 -20.82 -2.97 24.75
CA LEU A 58 -19.52 -2.31 24.57
C LEU A 58 -18.59 -3.12 23.66
N ALA A 59 -18.49 -4.43 23.86
CA ALA A 59 -17.70 -5.31 23.00
C ALA A 59 -18.22 -5.32 21.56
N LEU A 60 -19.54 -5.34 21.36
CA LEU A 60 -20.16 -5.24 20.04
C LEU A 60 -19.81 -3.90 19.36
N THR A 61 -19.93 -2.77 20.08
CA THR A 61 -19.55 -1.46 19.51
C THR A 61 -18.09 -1.41 19.09
N MET A 62 -17.18 -1.96 19.91
CA MET A 62 -15.76 -2.05 19.56
C MET A 62 -15.55 -2.94 18.33
N THR A 63 -16.29 -4.03 18.21
CA THR A 63 -16.21 -4.95 17.07
C THR A 63 -16.65 -4.28 15.77
N LEU A 64 -17.72 -3.46 15.83
CA LEU A 64 -18.19 -2.68 14.68
C LEU A 64 -17.21 -1.57 14.28
N ILE A 65 -16.68 -0.82 15.25
CA ILE A 65 -15.59 0.15 15.01
C ILE A 65 -14.39 -0.56 14.38
N THR A 66 -14.10 -1.75 14.87
CA THR A 66 -12.95 -2.52 14.41
C THR A 66 -13.12 -2.95 12.95
N LEU A 67 -14.27 -3.57 12.66
CA LEU A 67 -14.64 -3.97 11.32
C LEU A 67 -14.59 -2.78 10.34
N PHE A 68 -15.16 -1.65 10.74
CA PHE A 68 -15.15 -0.43 9.94
C PHE A 68 -13.72 0.06 9.65
N GLY A 69 -12.88 0.16 10.67
CA GLY A 69 -11.48 0.59 10.51
C GLY A 69 -10.67 -0.34 9.60
N ILE A 70 -10.87 -1.65 9.72
CA ILE A 70 -10.18 -2.64 8.86
C ILE A 70 -10.68 -2.58 7.42
N VAL A 71 -11.99 -2.40 7.20
CA VAL A 71 -12.54 -2.20 5.85
C VAL A 71 -11.94 -0.95 5.21
N LEU A 72 -11.87 0.18 5.94
CA LEU A 72 -11.22 1.39 5.46
C LEU A 72 -9.75 1.16 5.10
N PHE A 73 -9.02 0.44 5.96
CA PHE A 73 -7.62 0.06 5.69
C PHE A 73 -7.48 -0.73 4.40
N PHE A 74 -8.24 -1.82 4.22
CA PHE A 74 -8.16 -2.63 3.00
C PHE A 74 -8.58 -1.86 1.74
N VAL A 75 -9.64 -1.03 1.82
CA VAL A 75 -10.08 -0.20 0.69
C VAL A 75 -9.00 0.80 0.31
N HIS A 76 -8.39 1.45 1.31
CA HIS A 76 -7.31 2.42 1.08
C HIS A 76 -6.09 1.73 0.46
N SER A 77 -5.59 0.67 1.08
CA SER A 77 -4.42 -0.09 0.60
C SER A 77 -4.65 -0.68 -0.81
N ARG A 78 -5.86 -1.15 -1.13
CA ARG A 78 -6.23 -1.65 -2.46
C ARG A 78 -6.26 -0.55 -3.53
N ARG A 79 -6.59 0.69 -3.16
CA ARG A 79 -6.61 1.83 -4.09
C ARG A 79 -5.21 2.39 -4.34
N GLY A 80 -4.33 2.36 -3.35
CA GLY A 80 -2.96 2.89 -3.47
C GLY A 80 -1.98 1.97 -4.21
N THR A 81 -2.29 0.68 -4.32
CA THR A 81 -1.39 -0.36 -4.85
C THR A 81 -1.84 -0.92 -6.20
N THR A 82 -0.90 -1.42 -6.98
CA THR A 82 -1.14 -2.01 -8.32
C THR A 82 -0.47 -3.38 -8.45
N GLY A 83 -0.81 -4.13 -9.51
CA GLY A 83 -0.17 -5.40 -9.85
C GLY A 83 -0.33 -6.51 -8.79
N GLU A 84 0.77 -7.21 -8.53
CA GLU A 84 0.80 -8.37 -7.62
C GLU A 84 0.50 -8.00 -6.16
N VAL A 85 0.97 -6.84 -5.70
CA VAL A 85 0.69 -6.31 -4.36
C VAL A 85 -0.82 -6.17 -4.13
N ARG A 86 -1.53 -5.61 -5.12
CA ARG A 86 -2.99 -5.48 -5.06
C ARG A 86 -3.68 -6.84 -5.01
N ARG A 87 -3.17 -7.83 -5.74
CA ARG A 87 -3.70 -9.20 -5.73
C ARG A 87 -3.52 -9.85 -4.36
N ASP A 88 -2.38 -9.64 -3.72
CA ASP A 88 -2.12 -10.15 -2.37
C ASP A 88 -2.99 -9.47 -1.32
N ILE A 89 -3.14 -8.15 -1.38
CA ILE A 89 -4.09 -7.41 -0.51
C ILE A 89 -5.52 -7.94 -0.69
N ASN A 90 -5.95 -8.24 -1.92
CA ASN A 90 -7.27 -8.84 -2.13
C ASN A 90 -7.37 -10.24 -1.49
N ARG A 91 -6.33 -11.08 -1.60
CA ARG A 91 -6.30 -12.40 -0.97
C ARG A 91 -6.30 -12.31 0.55
N MET A 92 -5.56 -11.37 1.14
CA MET A 92 -5.61 -11.06 2.57
C MET A 92 -7.01 -10.63 2.99
N THR A 93 -7.65 -9.76 2.19
CA THR A 93 -9.01 -9.28 2.45
C THR A 93 -10.00 -10.46 2.48
N ILE A 94 -9.92 -11.37 1.51
CA ILE A 94 -10.75 -12.58 1.46
C ILE A 94 -10.51 -13.46 2.70
N GLY A 95 -9.25 -13.76 3.02
CA GLY A 95 -8.90 -14.56 4.21
C GLY A 95 -9.44 -13.94 5.51
N PHE A 96 -9.33 -12.62 5.63
CA PHE A 96 -9.86 -11.88 6.76
C PHE A 96 -11.39 -11.96 6.89
N PHE A 97 -12.14 -11.77 5.78
CA PHE A 97 -13.60 -11.91 5.82
C PHE A 97 -14.05 -13.34 6.10
N VAL A 98 -13.37 -14.35 5.55
CA VAL A 98 -13.61 -15.76 5.88
C VAL A 98 -13.38 -16.00 7.38
N ALA A 99 -12.32 -15.43 7.96
CA ALA A 99 -12.05 -15.51 9.38
C ALA A 99 -13.15 -14.85 10.23
N ILE A 100 -13.65 -13.66 9.83
CA ILE A 100 -14.77 -13.01 10.52
C ILE A 100 -16.04 -13.86 10.48
N ILE A 101 -16.39 -14.40 9.31
CA ILE A 101 -17.57 -15.27 9.18
C ILE A 101 -17.41 -16.50 10.08
N GLY A 102 -16.23 -17.10 10.10
CA GLY A 102 -15.90 -18.20 11.01
C GLY A 102 -16.03 -17.80 12.49
N PHE A 103 -15.52 -16.63 12.86
CA PHE A 103 -15.63 -16.08 14.21
C PHE A 103 -17.09 -15.84 14.61
N MET A 104 -17.93 -15.30 13.73
CA MET A 104 -19.36 -15.14 13.98
C MET A 104 -20.07 -16.48 14.17
N GLY A 105 -19.69 -17.51 13.39
CA GLY A 105 -20.18 -18.88 13.57
C GLY A 105 -19.80 -19.50 14.93
N ARG A 106 -18.79 -18.95 15.60
CA ARG A 106 -18.33 -19.37 16.93
C ARG A 106 -18.99 -18.63 18.09
N ALA A 107 -19.95 -17.75 17.83
CA ALA A 107 -20.70 -17.10 18.90
C ALA A 107 -21.57 -18.10 19.66
N ASP A 108 -21.69 -17.95 20.98
CA ASP A 108 -22.52 -18.81 21.84
C ASP A 108 -23.98 -18.86 21.36
N PHE A 109 -24.47 -17.74 20.83
CA PHE A 109 -25.79 -17.67 20.21
C PHE A 109 -25.98 -18.74 19.12
N VAL A 110 -24.98 -18.96 18.26
CA VAL A 110 -25.04 -19.94 17.16
C VAL A 110 -25.07 -21.36 17.72
N TYR A 111 -24.28 -21.62 18.77
CA TYR A 111 -24.25 -22.93 19.43
C TYR A 111 -25.60 -23.29 20.06
N TYR A 112 -26.21 -22.36 20.81
CA TYR A 112 -27.46 -22.63 21.52
C TYR A 112 -28.73 -22.51 20.66
N ASN A 113 -28.74 -21.71 19.58
CA ASN A 113 -29.97 -21.41 18.84
C ASN A 113 -30.02 -21.98 17.41
N ILE A 114 -28.88 -22.34 16.80
CA ILE A 114 -28.83 -22.77 15.40
C ILE A 114 -28.49 -24.27 15.31
N SER A 115 -27.23 -24.63 15.58
CA SER A 115 -26.77 -26.03 15.54
C SER A 115 -25.29 -26.11 15.96
N GLU A 116 -24.93 -27.21 16.64
CA GLU A 116 -23.53 -27.58 16.91
C GLU A 116 -22.71 -27.75 15.62
N PHE A 117 -23.31 -28.22 14.53
CA PHE A 117 -22.61 -28.39 13.25
C PHE A 117 -22.14 -27.06 12.66
N VAL A 118 -22.98 -26.01 12.75
CA VAL A 118 -22.63 -24.66 12.27
C VAL A 118 -21.50 -24.08 13.13
N TYR A 119 -21.52 -24.35 14.43
CA TYR A 119 -20.47 -23.94 15.35
C TYR A 119 -19.10 -24.59 15.02
N LEU A 120 -19.10 -25.88 14.66
CA LEU A 120 -17.90 -26.59 14.21
C LEU A 120 -17.42 -26.09 12.83
N ALA A 121 -18.34 -25.88 11.89
CA ALA A 121 -18.03 -25.30 10.58
C ALA A 121 -17.44 -23.89 10.71
N GLY A 122 -17.96 -23.08 11.64
CA GLY A 122 -17.41 -21.77 11.99
C GLY A 122 -15.97 -21.86 12.49
N ALA A 123 -15.65 -22.86 13.33
CA ALA A 123 -14.26 -23.11 13.77
C ALA A 123 -13.34 -23.41 12.58
N ALA A 124 -13.77 -24.28 11.66
CA ALA A 124 -12.99 -24.65 10.48
C ALA A 124 -12.77 -23.44 9.56
N LEU A 125 -13.80 -22.63 9.32
CA LEU A 125 -13.69 -21.40 8.53
C LEU A 125 -12.78 -20.37 9.19
N LEU A 126 -12.83 -20.22 10.52
CA LEU A 126 -11.95 -19.32 11.25
C LEU A 126 -10.48 -19.72 11.07
N VAL A 127 -10.17 -21.00 11.28
CA VAL A 127 -8.81 -21.53 11.10
C VAL A 127 -8.35 -21.38 9.65
N LEU A 128 -9.20 -21.70 8.67
CA LEU A 128 -8.89 -21.55 7.26
C LEU A 128 -8.62 -20.09 6.88
N GLY A 129 -9.48 -19.16 7.33
CA GLY A 129 -9.34 -17.73 7.07
C GLY A 129 -8.05 -17.17 7.66
N LEU A 130 -7.73 -17.52 8.91
CA LEU A 130 -6.48 -17.14 9.56
C LEU A 130 -5.25 -17.75 8.89
N ALA A 131 -5.32 -19.01 8.44
CA ALA A 131 -4.23 -19.66 7.73
C ALA A 131 -3.96 -19.01 6.37
N VAL A 132 -5.01 -18.72 5.59
CA VAL A 132 -4.89 -17.99 4.31
C VAL A 132 -4.34 -16.59 4.56
N PHE A 133 -4.88 -15.86 5.54
CA PHE A 133 -4.42 -14.52 5.88
C PHE A 133 -2.94 -14.53 6.28
N GLY A 134 -2.55 -15.40 7.20
CA GLY A 134 -1.16 -15.53 7.68
C GLY A 134 -0.19 -15.97 6.58
N TYR A 135 -0.58 -16.93 5.75
CA TYR A 135 0.24 -17.37 4.62
C TYR A 135 0.53 -16.24 3.63
N VAL A 136 -0.51 -15.48 3.25
CA VAL A 136 -0.34 -14.33 2.36
C VAL A 136 0.44 -13.21 3.05
N MET A 137 0.24 -12.97 4.35
CA MET A 137 0.97 -11.94 5.11
C MET A 137 2.47 -12.22 5.17
N VAL A 138 2.88 -13.47 5.37
CA VAL A 138 4.30 -13.86 5.43
C VAL A 138 4.95 -13.85 4.03
N GLY A 139 4.21 -14.29 3.01
CA GLY A 139 4.73 -14.39 1.65
C GLY A 139 4.67 -13.10 0.84
N SER A 140 3.89 -12.11 1.27
CA SER A 140 3.60 -10.93 0.44
C SER A 140 4.57 -9.78 0.73
N PRO A 141 5.23 -9.23 -0.31
CA PRO A 141 5.98 -7.98 -0.18
C PRO A 141 5.08 -6.77 0.12
N ALA A 142 3.75 -6.92 0.00
CA ALA A 142 2.79 -5.84 0.17
C ALA A 142 2.96 -5.04 1.47
N MET A 143 3.33 -5.70 2.58
CA MET A 143 3.48 -5.02 3.86
C MET A 143 4.69 -4.08 3.91
N ALA A 144 5.80 -4.48 3.29
CA ALA A 144 7.00 -3.66 3.19
C ALA A 144 6.83 -2.56 2.14
N GLU A 145 5.94 -2.75 1.17
CA GLU A 145 5.69 -1.78 0.10
C GLU A 145 4.55 -0.79 0.44
N LEU A 146 3.92 -0.85 1.62
CA LEU A 146 2.80 0.05 1.96
C LEU A 146 3.23 1.52 2.09
N ASP A 147 4.46 1.77 2.55
CA ASP A 147 5.03 3.10 2.75
C ASP A 147 5.78 3.63 1.50
N TRP A 148 5.58 3.01 0.33
CA TRP A 148 6.29 3.34 -0.91
C TRP A 148 6.37 4.84 -1.25
N ARG A 149 5.35 5.62 -0.90
CA ARG A 149 5.31 7.08 -1.14
C ARG A 149 6.45 7.83 -0.46
N THR A 150 6.87 7.40 0.73
CA THR A 150 7.98 8.05 1.46
C THR A 150 9.35 7.78 0.83
N HIS A 151 9.42 6.87 -0.13
CA HIS A 151 10.65 6.49 -0.82
C HIS A 151 10.78 7.11 -2.21
N LEU A 152 9.77 7.86 -2.67
CA LEU A 152 9.81 8.59 -3.93
C LEU A 152 10.72 9.82 -3.79
N ILE A 153 11.64 10.02 -4.75
CA ILE A 153 12.49 11.20 -4.76
C ILE A 153 12.14 12.06 -5.98
N ARG A 154 12.33 11.53 -7.18
CA ARG A 154 12.16 12.29 -8.43
C ARG A 154 11.74 11.40 -9.58
N LEU A 155 10.94 11.96 -10.48
CA LEU A 155 10.58 11.35 -11.75
C LEU A 155 11.13 12.23 -12.88
N TYR A 156 11.73 11.61 -13.88
CA TYR A 156 12.21 12.25 -15.10
C TYR A 156 11.64 11.54 -16.32
N VAL A 157 11.43 12.29 -17.40
CA VAL A 157 11.14 11.73 -18.71
C VAL A 157 12.18 12.26 -19.69
N ILE A 158 12.90 11.34 -20.28
CA ILE A 158 14.02 11.61 -21.18
C ILE A 158 13.65 11.05 -22.55
N THR A 159 13.79 11.84 -23.61
CA THR A 159 13.59 11.34 -24.97
C THR A 159 14.69 10.36 -25.35
N LYS A 160 14.46 9.56 -26.41
CA LYS A 160 15.50 8.70 -26.98
C LYS A 160 16.79 9.46 -27.36
N GLY A 161 16.68 10.75 -27.66
CA GLY A 161 17.82 11.64 -27.92
C GLY A 161 18.56 12.15 -26.68
N GLY A 162 18.16 11.73 -25.46
CA GLY A 162 18.77 12.15 -24.20
C GLY A 162 18.30 13.51 -23.68
N VAL A 163 17.25 14.10 -24.27
CA VAL A 163 16.72 15.41 -23.85
C VAL A 163 15.68 15.22 -22.75
N LEU A 164 15.84 15.94 -21.64
CA LEU A 164 14.85 15.98 -20.56
C LEU A 164 13.62 16.77 -20.99
N VAL A 165 12.46 16.12 -21.11
CA VAL A 165 11.20 16.76 -21.51
C VAL A 165 10.28 17.06 -20.33
N TYR A 166 10.37 16.27 -19.27
CA TYR A 166 9.58 16.45 -18.07
C TYR A 166 10.36 16.02 -16.83
N TYR A 167 10.11 16.70 -15.72
CA TYR A 167 10.63 16.32 -14.42
C TYR A 167 9.62 16.65 -13.31
N HIS A 168 9.63 15.85 -12.25
CA HIS A 168 8.79 16.07 -11.07
C HIS A 168 9.58 15.75 -9.79
N HIS A 169 9.37 16.56 -8.76
CA HIS A 169 9.96 16.40 -7.43
C HIS A 169 8.90 15.97 -6.43
N PHE A 170 9.05 14.77 -5.86
CA PHE A 170 8.20 14.32 -4.76
C PHE A 170 8.69 14.89 -3.41
N VAL A 171 10.00 15.15 -3.31
CA VAL A 171 10.63 15.73 -2.13
C VAL A 171 11.47 16.94 -2.56
N ASP A 172 11.30 18.05 -1.86
CA ASP A 172 12.09 19.28 -2.01
C ASP A 172 13.51 19.09 -1.47
N ILE A 173 14.31 18.31 -2.20
CA ILE A 173 15.76 18.23 -1.99
C ILE A 173 16.40 19.23 -2.94
N GLN A 174 17.04 20.27 -2.40
CA GLN A 174 17.80 21.22 -3.21
C GLN A 174 18.97 20.51 -3.92
N VAL A 175 18.81 20.20 -5.21
CA VAL A 175 19.92 19.74 -6.07
C VAL A 175 20.04 20.72 -7.21
N LYS A 176 21.25 21.29 -7.35
CA LYS A 176 21.55 22.41 -8.25
C LYS A 176 21.72 22.05 -9.73
N ALA A 177 21.60 20.78 -10.16
CA ALA A 177 21.87 20.39 -11.55
C ALA A 177 21.03 19.18 -12.04
N GLN A 178 19.76 19.43 -12.36
CA GLN A 178 18.81 18.40 -12.82
C GLN A 178 19.15 17.90 -14.23
N GLU A 179 19.44 18.83 -15.15
CA GLU A 179 19.87 18.52 -16.52
C GLU A 179 21.14 17.67 -16.55
N LEU A 180 22.11 17.97 -15.68
CA LEU A 180 23.33 17.18 -15.55
C LEU A 180 23.05 15.75 -15.04
N THR A 181 22.07 15.60 -14.14
CA THR A 181 21.66 14.28 -13.63
C THR A 181 21.02 13.45 -14.75
N ALA A 182 20.11 14.05 -15.52
CA ALA A 182 19.47 13.39 -16.66
C ALA A 182 20.50 12.99 -17.74
N ALA A 183 21.41 13.91 -18.10
CA ALA A 183 22.48 13.64 -19.06
C ALA A 183 23.43 12.53 -18.57
N GLY A 184 23.77 12.53 -17.27
CA GLY A 184 24.58 11.48 -16.66
C GLY A 184 23.91 10.10 -16.70
N ILE A 185 22.61 10.03 -16.38
CA ILE A 185 21.83 8.78 -16.45
C ILE A 185 21.75 8.27 -17.89
N SER A 186 21.44 9.14 -18.84
CA SER A 186 21.38 8.78 -20.26
C SER A 186 22.73 8.27 -20.77
N GLY A 187 23.84 8.93 -20.39
CA GLY A 187 25.19 8.47 -20.74
C GLY A 187 25.52 7.09 -20.16
N ILE A 188 25.18 6.83 -18.90
CA ILE A 188 25.35 5.51 -18.27
C ILE A 188 24.52 4.46 -19.00
N GLN A 189 23.28 4.78 -19.36
CA GLN A 189 22.40 3.85 -20.08
C GLN A 189 22.96 3.50 -21.46
N SER A 190 23.40 4.50 -22.25
CA SER A 190 23.99 4.26 -23.57
C SER A 190 25.26 3.42 -23.47
N LEU A 191 26.14 3.70 -22.50
CA LEU A 191 27.34 2.89 -22.26
C LEU A 191 26.99 1.44 -21.92
N MET A 192 25.94 1.22 -21.14
CA MET A 192 25.52 -0.12 -20.74
C MET A 192 24.84 -0.87 -21.89
N GLN A 193 24.01 -0.21 -22.69
CA GLN A 193 23.43 -0.79 -23.91
C GLN A 193 24.51 -1.21 -24.91
N GLU A 194 25.48 -0.33 -25.16
CA GLU A 194 26.63 -0.59 -26.03
C GLU A 194 27.44 -1.79 -25.50
N ALA A 195 27.75 -1.82 -24.20
CA ALA A 195 28.52 -2.89 -23.57
C ALA A 195 27.78 -4.24 -23.56
N MET A 196 26.45 -4.23 -23.42
CA MET A 196 25.62 -5.44 -23.35
C MET A 196 25.12 -5.94 -24.72
N GLN A 197 25.34 -5.18 -25.80
CA GLN A 197 24.81 -5.47 -27.15
C GLN A 197 23.30 -5.77 -27.13
N SER A 198 22.56 -5.04 -26.30
CA SER A 198 21.14 -5.27 -26.06
C SER A 198 20.35 -4.02 -26.42
N ASP A 199 19.33 -4.20 -27.27
CA ASP A 199 18.33 -3.17 -27.53
C ASP A 199 17.47 -2.90 -26.28
N ALA A 200 17.34 -3.90 -25.40
CA ALA A 200 16.71 -3.74 -24.10
C ALA A 200 17.63 -2.93 -23.18
N GLY A 201 17.16 -1.74 -22.78
CA GLY A 201 17.83 -0.90 -21.79
C GLY A 201 17.82 -1.49 -20.37
N LEU A 202 18.46 -0.79 -19.44
CA LEU A 202 18.45 -1.14 -18.02
C LEU A 202 17.08 -0.82 -17.44
N ASN A 203 16.41 -1.79 -16.80
CA ASN A 203 15.15 -1.55 -16.08
C ASN A 203 15.37 -1.08 -14.63
N HIS A 204 16.53 -1.41 -14.06
CA HIS A 204 16.84 -1.19 -12.64
C HIS A 204 18.34 -0.98 -12.46
N LEU A 205 18.71 0.05 -11.70
CA LEU A 205 20.10 0.35 -11.33
C LEU A 205 20.17 0.81 -9.87
N SER A 206 21.02 0.15 -9.08
CA SER A 206 21.26 0.49 -7.66
C SER A 206 22.56 1.27 -7.51
N ILE A 207 22.52 2.40 -6.81
CA ILE A 207 23.66 3.29 -6.55
C ILE A 207 23.62 3.75 -5.09
N GLY A 208 24.36 3.05 -4.22
CA GLY A 208 24.42 3.37 -2.79
C GLY A 208 23.07 3.19 -2.12
N ASP A 209 22.52 4.27 -1.56
CA ASP A 209 21.21 4.29 -0.89
C ASP A 209 20.04 4.60 -1.85
N TYR A 210 20.33 4.73 -3.15
CA TYR A 210 19.37 5.12 -4.17
C TYR A 210 19.21 4.03 -5.21
N GLU A 211 17.99 3.96 -5.72
CA GLU A 211 17.56 3.03 -6.76
C GLU A 211 16.97 3.84 -7.91
N ILE A 212 17.31 3.44 -9.12
CA ILE A 212 16.86 4.06 -10.35
C ILE A 212 16.02 3.01 -11.08
N LEU A 213 14.73 3.29 -11.19
CA LEU A 213 13.75 2.46 -11.89
C LEU A 213 13.47 3.09 -13.24
N LEU A 214 13.61 2.31 -14.31
CA LEU A 214 13.43 2.79 -15.67
C LEU A 214 12.27 2.03 -16.33
N ALA A 215 11.45 2.76 -17.09
CA ALA A 215 10.52 2.19 -18.05
C ALA A 215 10.77 2.80 -19.41
N HIS A 216 10.92 1.94 -20.41
CA HIS A 216 11.20 2.34 -21.78
C HIS A 216 9.92 2.32 -22.63
N SER A 217 9.77 3.35 -23.46
CA SER A 217 8.78 3.45 -24.52
C SER A 217 9.50 3.74 -25.84
N ASP A 218 8.77 3.79 -26.95
CA ASP A 218 9.39 3.91 -28.29
C ASP A 218 10.21 5.20 -28.45
N ASP A 219 9.71 6.32 -27.92
CA ASP A 219 10.32 7.65 -28.10
C ASP A 219 10.89 8.25 -26.81
N SER A 220 10.65 7.61 -25.66
CA SER A 220 11.01 8.14 -24.35
C SER A 220 11.37 7.05 -23.34
N THR A 221 12.08 7.45 -22.29
CA THR A 221 12.39 6.64 -21.11
C THR A 221 11.99 7.41 -19.88
N CYS A 222 11.11 6.82 -19.08
CA CYS A 222 10.73 7.33 -17.76
C CYS A 222 11.71 6.79 -16.72
N VAL A 223 12.24 7.67 -15.88
CA VAL A 223 13.22 7.34 -14.85
C VAL A 223 12.73 7.82 -13.50
N LEU A 224 12.50 6.89 -12.57
CA LEU A 224 12.15 7.20 -11.18
C LEU A 224 13.34 6.91 -10.28
N LEU A 225 13.77 7.94 -9.56
CA LEU A 225 14.72 7.84 -8.46
C LEU A 225 13.96 7.61 -7.16
N CYS A 226 14.32 6.55 -6.44
CA CYS A 226 13.76 6.21 -5.13
C CYS A 226 14.84 5.69 -4.18
N THR A 227 14.52 5.53 -2.89
CA THR A 227 15.46 4.93 -1.92
C THR A 227 15.32 3.41 -1.77
N ARG A 228 14.25 2.83 -2.34
CA ARG A 228 13.93 1.40 -2.24
C ARG A 228 13.32 0.92 -3.56
N PRO A 229 13.71 -0.26 -4.09
CA PRO A 229 13.26 -0.72 -5.40
C PRO A 229 11.96 -1.52 -5.27
N TYR A 230 10.92 -0.89 -4.74
CA TYR A 230 9.64 -1.57 -4.53
C TYR A 230 8.95 -1.91 -5.85
N ARG A 231 8.30 -3.07 -5.90
CA ARG A 231 7.68 -3.55 -7.12
C ARG A 231 6.47 -2.70 -7.52
N VAL A 232 5.74 -2.15 -6.54
CA VAL A 232 4.69 -1.17 -6.77
C VAL A 232 5.21 0.09 -7.49
N LEU A 233 6.43 0.53 -7.17
CA LEU A 233 7.04 1.70 -7.82
C LEU A 233 7.38 1.38 -9.27
N LEU A 234 8.01 0.22 -9.53
CA LEU A 234 8.32 -0.21 -10.89
C LEU A 234 7.05 -0.28 -11.76
N ASN A 235 5.98 -0.89 -11.24
CA ASN A 235 4.70 -0.95 -11.95
C ASN A 235 4.13 0.45 -12.23
N LYS A 236 4.20 1.37 -11.26
CA LYS A 236 3.73 2.76 -11.45
C LYS A 236 4.54 3.53 -12.48
N VAL A 237 5.85 3.29 -12.58
CA VAL A 237 6.69 3.92 -13.62
C VAL A 237 6.33 3.39 -14.99
N VAL A 238 6.05 2.09 -15.12
CA VAL A 238 5.55 1.49 -16.37
C VAL A 238 4.17 2.05 -16.73
N ASP A 239 3.23 2.10 -15.78
CA ASP A 239 1.90 2.67 -15.98
C ASP A 239 1.97 4.15 -16.39
N PHE A 240 2.86 4.92 -15.76
CA PHE A 240 3.14 6.31 -16.10
C PHE A 240 3.72 6.44 -17.50
N SER A 241 4.74 5.64 -17.85
CA SER A 241 5.37 5.68 -19.18
C SER A 241 4.37 5.40 -20.29
N ASN A 242 3.50 4.40 -20.10
CA ASN A 242 2.45 4.07 -21.05
C ASN A 242 1.43 5.21 -21.21
N GLN A 243 0.97 5.80 -20.10
CA GLN A 243 0.03 6.94 -20.17
C GLN A 243 0.67 8.19 -20.78
N PHE A 244 1.94 8.45 -20.45
CA PHE A 244 2.69 9.57 -21.00
C PHE A 244 2.89 9.42 -22.52
N GLN A 245 3.35 8.25 -22.98
CA GLN A 245 3.49 7.98 -24.42
C GLN A 245 2.14 8.13 -25.13
N ASN A 246 1.07 7.56 -24.58
CA ASN A 246 -0.26 7.65 -25.21
C ASN A 246 -0.78 9.09 -25.31
N LEU A 247 -0.48 9.95 -24.33
CA LEU A 247 -0.95 11.32 -24.31
C LEU A 247 -0.11 12.25 -25.19
N PHE A 248 1.20 12.00 -25.32
CA PHE A 248 2.15 12.90 -25.98
C PHE A 248 2.88 12.28 -27.19
N ASP A 249 2.37 11.19 -27.77
CA ASP A 249 3.01 10.47 -28.90
C ASP A 249 3.33 11.43 -30.07
N SER A 250 2.39 12.31 -30.42
CA SER A 250 2.56 13.29 -31.49
C SER A 250 3.68 14.30 -31.21
N GLU A 251 3.70 14.84 -29.99
CA GLU A 251 4.64 15.84 -29.52
C GLU A 251 6.04 15.26 -29.36
N LEU A 252 6.15 13.99 -28.94
CA LEU A 252 7.41 13.26 -28.83
C LEU A 252 8.03 13.02 -30.21
N ARG A 253 7.24 12.57 -31.20
CA ARG A 253 7.74 12.29 -32.56
C ARG A 253 8.14 13.55 -33.33
N SER A 254 7.45 14.66 -33.06
CA SER A 254 7.71 15.95 -33.69
C SER A 254 8.51 16.90 -32.79
N PHE A 255 9.21 16.36 -31.77
CA PHE A 255 9.85 17.15 -30.74
C PHE A 255 10.91 18.11 -31.32
N GLY A 256 10.56 19.40 -31.33
CA GLY A 256 11.41 20.49 -31.79
C GLY A 256 12.13 21.24 -30.67
N GLY A 257 12.14 20.71 -29.44
CA GLY A 257 12.76 21.34 -28.27
C GLY A 257 11.81 22.13 -27.36
N ASP A 258 10.54 22.31 -27.74
CA ASP A 258 9.54 22.92 -26.85
C ASP A 258 9.02 21.91 -25.82
N ILE A 259 9.29 22.18 -24.54
CA ILE A 259 8.86 21.33 -23.42
C ILE A 259 7.48 21.71 -22.87
N THR A 260 6.88 22.81 -23.35
CA THR A 260 5.62 23.35 -22.83
C THR A 260 4.45 22.34 -22.86
N PRO A 261 4.27 21.53 -23.92
CA PRO A 261 3.16 20.57 -23.97
C PRO A 261 3.19 19.54 -22.84
N PHE A 262 4.39 19.11 -22.43
CA PHE A 262 4.58 18.06 -21.42
C PHE A 262 4.30 18.52 -19.99
N LYS A 263 4.06 19.82 -19.74
CA LYS A 263 3.73 20.32 -18.40
C LYS A 263 2.45 19.71 -17.83
N SER A 264 1.51 19.32 -18.69
CA SER A 264 0.27 18.64 -18.30
C SER A 264 0.47 17.21 -17.78
N ALA A 265 1.70 16.66 -17.89
CA ALA A 265 2.03 15.37 -17.29
C ALA A 265 1.95 15.37 -15.75
N SER A 266 1.90 16.54 -15.10
CA SER A 266 1.61 16.65 -13.66
C SER A 266 0.33 15.93 -13.28
N ASP A 267 -0.69 15.99 -14.14
CA ASP A 267 -2.00 15.40 -13.85
C ASP A 267 -1.93 13.86 -13.82
N ILE A 268 -1.05 13.28 -14.64
CA ILE A 268 -0.76 11.84 -14.63
C ILE A 268 0.00 11.47 -13.36
N VAL A 269 0.97 12.30 -12.95
CA VAL A 269 1.73 12.08 -11.72
C VAL A 269 0.79 12.06 -10.51
N ASP A 270 -0.06 13.07 -10.36
CA ASP A 270 -1.00 13.19 -9.24
C ASP A 270 -2.04 12.05 -9.20
N ALA A 271 -2.40 11.50 -10.37
CA ALA A 271 -3.31 10.36 -10.45
C ALA A 271 -2.65 9.03 -10.08
N LEU A 272 -1.37 8.84 -10.38
CA LEU A 272 -0.66 7.56 -10.21
C LEU A 272 0.15 7.47 -8.93
N PHE A 273 0.80 8.54 -8.49
CA PHE A 273 1.72 8.56 -7.35
C PHE A 273 1.04 9.08 -6.07
#